data_AF-A0A2M9PEU8-F1
#
_entry.id   AF-A0A2M9PEU8-F1
#
_cell.length_a   1.000
_cell.length_b   1.000
_cell.length_c   1.000
_cell.angle_alpha   90.00
_cell.angle_beta   90.00
_cell.angle_gamma   90.00
#
_symmetry.space_group_name_H-M   'P 1'
#
loop_
_entity.id
_entity.type
_entity.pdbx_description
1 polymer ?
#
loop_
_entity_poly.entity_id
_entity_poly.type
_entity_poly.pdbx_seq_one_letter_code
_entity_poly.pdbx_strand_id
1 'polypeptide(L)'
;MARRTLGALVAKGADEAHPEATGSWADLFRVRRILRQTFGACPAEIAYYDHHLTHQLYAESVVDWPDCLSLSIDGGGEVDATVLSLVRDGRRQDLKRIRWPNSLGHFYSAFTGYLGFRMLEGEYKMMGLAPYGAPRLKGVILDRILRLEDQGGYRLDTTICDYHRALEGSFPAELTALVGPPRAPDETPTEGHLALAASVQAAFEAAQQNLLAWGKAQAPGIER
;
A
#
# COMPACT_ATOMS: atom_id res chain seq x y z
N MET A 1 5.35 -6.23 -42.83
CA MET A 1 4.65 -5.64 -41.67
C MET A 1 4.43 -6.73 -40.62
N ALA A 2 5.33 -6.83 -39.65
CA ALA A 2 5.27 -7.86 -38.61
C ALA A 2 4.31 -7.42 -37.50
N ARG A 3 3.26 -8.22 -37.26
CA ARG A 3 2.38 -8.09 -36.09
C ARG A 3 3.20 -8.42 -34.84
N ARG A 4 3.54 -7.42 -34.04
CA ARG A 4 4.05 -7.61 -32.68
C ARG A 4 2.92 -8.22 -31.85
N THR A 5 3.09 -9.48 -31.44
CA THR A 5 2.20 -10.17 -30.50
C THR A 5 2.35 -9.55 -29.12
N LEU A 6 1.22 -9.45 -28.41
CA LEU A 6 1.02 -8.87 -27.08
C LEU A 6 1.71 -9.66 -25.94
N GLY A 7 2.81 -10.36 -26.22
CA GLY A 7 3.45 -11.30 -25.30
C GLY A 7 4.44 -10.69 -24.29
N ALA A 8 4.65 -9.38 -24.29
CA ALA A 8 5.71 -8.73 -23.52
C ALA A 8 5.27 -8.14 -22.16
N LEU A 9 4.03 -8.37 -21.72
CA LEU A 9 3.50 -7.74 -20.49
C LEU A 9 3.34 -8.71 -19.30
N VAL A 10 3.58 -10.01 -19.45
CA VAL A 10 3.26 -10.99 -18.40
C VAL A 10 4.24 -12.16 -18.34
N ALA A 11 5.51 -11.89 -18.04
CA ALA A 11 6.42 -12.87 -17.43
C ALA A 11 7.67 -12.13 -16.96
N LYS A 12 7.80 -11.86 -15.65
CA LYS A 12 9.13 -11.77 -15.06
C LYS A 12 9.70 -13.19 -15.10
N GLY A 13 10.88 -13.35 -15.70
CA GLY A 13 11.63 -14.61 -15.61
C GLY A 13 11.81 -15.00 -14.13
N ALA A 14 11.90 -16.30 -13.87
CA ALA A 14 12.17 -16.79 -12.52
C ALA A 14 13.48 -16.17 -12.02
N ASP A 15 13.39 -15.44 -10.91
CA ASP A 15 14.56 -14.98 -10.19
C ASP A 15 15.13 -16.20 -9.45
N GLU A 16 16.31 -16.69 -9.85
CA GLU A 16 16.93 -17.87 -9.23
C GLU A 16 17.23 -17.66 -7.73
N ALA A 17 17.27 -16.41 -7.25
CA ALA A 17 17.39 -16.10 -5.84
C ALA A 17 16.07 -16.30 -5.05
N HIS A 18 14.92 -16.31 -5.74
CA HIS A 18 13.59 -16.18 -5.14
C HIS A 18 12.55 -17.09 -5.84
N PRO A 19 12.45 -18.37 -5.43
CA PRO A 19 11.71 -19.40 -6.14
C PRO A 19 10.18 -19.40 -5.87
N GLU A 20 9.62 -18.36 -5.25
CA GLU A 20 8.16 -18.29 -5.02
C GLU A 20 7.34 -18.36 -6.32
N ALA A 21 6.14 -18.96 -6.21
CA ALA A 21 5.25 -19.20 -7.35
C ALA A 21 4.88 -17.89 -8.06
N THR A 22 5.25 -17.80 -9.34
CA THR A 22 5.01 -16.65 -10.20
C THR A 22 3.56 -16.61 -10.68
N GLY A 23 2.67 -16.09 -9.86
CA GLY A 23 1.32 -15.69 -10.28
C GLY A 23 1.33 -14.29 -10.91
N SER A 24 0.54 -14.09 -11.95
CA SER A 24 0.26 -12.77 -12.52
C SER A 24 -1.05 -12.22 -11.96
N TRP A 25 -1.17 -10.88 -11.84
CA TRP A 25 -2.48 -10.22 -11.70
C TRP A 25 -3.50 -10.68 -12.75
N ALA A 26 -3.04 -11.05 -13.95
CA ALA A 26 -3.90 -11.59 -15.01
C ALA A 26 -4.54 -12.95 -14.65
N ASP A 27 -3.95 -13.68 -13.70
CA ASP A 27 -4.45 -14.98 -13.26
C ASP A 27 -5.72 -14.85 -12.43
N LEU A 28 -5.96 -13.70 -11.78
CA LEU A 28 -7.21 -13.41 -11.06
C LEU A 28 -8.43 -13.53 -12.00
N PHE A 29 -8.30 -13.07 -13.25
CA PHE A 29 -9.35 -13.20 -14.27
C PHE A 29 -9.53 -14.63 -14.80
N ARG A 30 -8.62 -15.54 -14.46
CA ARG A 30 -8.56 -16.91 -14.96
C ARG A 30 -8.68 -17.95 -13.85
N VAL A 31 -8.91 -17.55 -12.60
CA VAL A 31 -8.98 -18.44 -11.43
C VAL A 31 -9.82 -19.69 -11.70
N ARG A 32 -11.05 -19.54 -12.21
CA ARG A 32 -11.92 -20.68 -12.53
C ARG A 32 -11.31 -21.62 -13.58
N ARG A 33 -10.63 -21.07 -14.58
CA ARG A 33 -9.94 -21.87 -15.61
C ARG A 33 -8.74 -22.59 -15.01
N ILE A 34 -7.93 -21.89 -14.23
CA ILE A 34 -6.75 -22.44 -13.56
C ILE A 34 -7.17 -23.59 -12.66
N LEU A 35 -8.15 -23.37 -11.77
CA LEU A 35 -8.68 -24.41 -10.88
C LEU A 35 -9.19 -25.63 -11.64
N ARG A 36 -9.91 -25.43 -12.76
CA ARG A 36 -10.39 -26.55 -13.60
C ARG A 36 -9.26 -27.31 -14.29
N GLN A 37 -8.23 -26.62 -14.75
CA GLN A 37 -7.07 -27.26 -15.39
C GLN A 37 -6.23 -28.04 -14.37
N THR A 38 -6.09 -27.53 -13.15
CA THR A 38 -5.27 -28.14 -12.10
C THR A 38 -5.98 -29.31 -11.41
N PHE A 39 -7.28 -29.17 -11.10
CA PHE A 39 -8.01 -30.12 -10.26
C PHE A 39 -9.16 -30.85 -10.99
N GLY A 40 -9.38 -30.57 -12.28
CA GLY A 40 -10.48 -31.13 -13.06
C GLY A 40 -11.83 -30.44 -12.80
N ALA A 41 -12.92 -31.13 -13.15
CA ALA A 41 -14.26 -30.61 -12.90
C ALA A 41 -14.54 -30.54 -11.38
N CYS A 42 -14.51 -29.33 -10.82
CA CYS A 42 -14.88 -29.09 -9.43
C CYS A 42 -16.36 -28.68 -9.35
N PRO A 43 -17.21 -29.42 -8.60
CA PRO A 43 -18.61 -29.07 -8.41
C PRO A 43 -18.82 -27.92 -7.41
N ALA A 44 -17.76 -27.42 -6.76
CA ALA A 44 -17.86 -26.32 -5.80
C ALA A 44 -18.25 -25.00 -6.48
N GLU A 45 -19.06 -24.22 -5.77
CA GLU A 45 -19.33 -22.84 -6.14
C GLU A 45 -18.09 -21.98 -5.89
N ILE A 46 -17.80 -21.08 -6.83
CA ILE A 46 -16.73 -20.09 -6.69
C ILE A 46 -17.40 -18.74 -6.48
N ALA A 47 -17.19 -18.16 -5.31
CA ALA A 47 -17.62 -16.80 -4.97
C ALA A 47 -16.41 -15.85 -4.96
N TYR A 48 -16.66 -14.59 -5.31
CA TYR A 48 -15.69 -13.51 -5.27
C TYR A 48 -16.14 -12.48 -4.25
N TYR A 49 -15.23 -12.04 -3.41
CA TYR A 49 -15.47 -11.05 -2.35
C TYR A 49 -14.54 -9.86 -2.55
N ASP A 50 -14.99 -8.67 -2.18
CA ASP A 50 -14.19 -7.44 -2.20
C ASP A 50 -12.93 -7.62 -1.34
N HIS A 51 -11.77 -7.31 -1.91
CA HIS A 51 -10.46 -7.49 -1.28
C HIS A 51 -10.36 -6.82 0.09
N HIS A 52 -10.71 -5.54 0.19
CA HIS A 52 -10.65 -4.81 1.46
C HIS A 52 -11.68 -5.31 2.47
N LEU A 53 -12.86 -5.70 2.01
CA LEU A 53 -13.86 -6.33 2.86
C LEU A 53 -13.31 -7.61 3.50
N THR A 54 -12.57 -8.44 2.75
CA THR A 54 -11.95 -9.64 3.33
C THR A 54 -10.92 -9.31 4.40
N HIS A 55 -10.10 -8.28 4.21
CA HIS A 55 -9.16 -7.80 5.23
C HIS A 55 -9.87 -7.30 6.48
N GLN A 56 -10.92 -6.49 6.31
CA GLN A 56 -11.72 -5.94 7.40
C GLN A 56 -12.40 -7.06 8.20
N LEU A 57 -13.10 -7.98 7.52
CA LEU A 57 -13.79 -9.09 8.18
C LEU A 57 -12.84 -10.03 8.92
N TYR A 58 -11.64 -10.26 8.37
CA TYR A 58 -10.60 -11.02 9.08
C TYR A 58 -10.23 -10.34 10.40
N ALA A 59 -9.89 -9.05 10.38
CA ALA A 59 -9.53 -8.29 11.58
C ALA A 59 -10.69 -8.22 12.60
N GLU A 60 -11.92 -8.05 12.11
CA GLU A 60 -13.13 -8.04 12.94
C GLU A 60 -13.43 -9.41 13.55
N SER A 61 -13.04 -10.51 12.92
CA SER A 61 -13.28 -11.86 13.46
C SER A 61 -12.36 -12.26 14.62
N VAL A 62 -11.29 -11.51 14.87
CA VAL A 62 -10.30 -11.86 15.91
C VAL A 62 -10.86 -11.66 17.32
N VAL A 63 -11.79 -10.70 17.49
CA VAL A 63 -12.39 -10.33 18.79
C VAL A 63 -13.82 -9.85 18.54
N ASP A 64 -14.72 -10.03 19.51
CA ASP A 64 -16.06 -9.43 19.45
C ASP A 64 -15.98 -7.90 19.62
N TRP A 65 -16.04 -7.18 18.50
CA TRP A 65 -16.17 -5.73 18.48
C TRP A 65 -17.66 -5.35 18.53
N PRO A 66 -18.15 -4.62 19.56
CA PRO A 66 -19.56 -4.22 19.62
C PRO A 66 -19.89 -3.19 18.53
N ASP A 67 -19.27 -2.02 18.60
CA ASP A 67 -19.24 -1.03 17.52
C ASP A 67 -17.79 -0.61 17.26
N CYS A 68 -17.40 -0.45 16.00
CA CYS A 68 -16.04 -0.04 15.64
C CYS A 68 -15.96 0.71 14.31
N LEU A 69 -14.87 1.46 14.15
CA LEU A 69 -14.36 1.87 12.85
C LEU A 69 -13.40 0.79 12.31
N SER A 70 -13.77 0.17 11.21
CA SER A 70 -12.97 -0.84 10.53
C SER A 70 -12.16 -0.19 9.40
N LEU A 71 -10.84 -0.15 9.56
CA LEU A 71 -9.91 0.47 8.61
C LEU A 71 -9.02 -0.60 7.97
N SER A 72 -9.04 -0.68 6.65
CA SER A 72 -8.08 -1.45 5.85
C SER A 72 -7.23 -0.50 5.02
N ILE A 73 -5.91 -0.66 5.09
CA ILE A 73 -4.90 0.04 4.27
C ILE A 73 -4.04 -1.03 3.64
N ASP A 74 -3.88 -0.99 2.32
CA ASP A 74 -3.07 -1.94 1.56
C ASP A 74 -2.29 -1.23 0.43
N GLY A 75 -1.41 -1.96 -0.26
CA GLY A 75 -0.80 -1.52 -1.52
C GLY A 75 -1.86 -1.25 -2.59
N GLY A 76 -2.82 -2.16 -2.73
CA GLY A 76 -4.02 -1.99 -3.55
C GLY A 76 -4.86 -3.26 -3.59
N GLY A 77 -6.18 -3.08 -3.57
CA GLY A 77 -7.14 -4.11 -3.97
C GLY A 77 -7.45 -4.02 -5.47
N GLU A 78 -8.72 -4.16 -5.84
CA GLU A 78 -9.16 -4.09 -7.22
C GLU A 78 -9.17 -2.65 -7.77
N VAL A 79 -9.59 -1.70 -6.94
CA VAL A 79 -9.71 -0.27 -7.27
C VAL A 79 -9.34 0.66 -6.12
N ASP A 80 -9.54 0.19 -4.89
CA ASP A 80 -9.26 0.93 -3.67
C ASP A 80 -7.90 0.53 -3.10
N ALA A 81 -7.26 1.44 -2.37
CA ALA A 81 -6.06 1.17 -1.58
C ALA A 81 -6.32 1.34 -0.08
N THR A 82 -7.42 2.02 0.29
CA THR A 82 -7.82 2.21 1.67
C THR A 82 -9.32 2.30 1.78
N VAL A 83 -9.90 1.59 2.74
CA VAL A 83 -11.32 1.54 3.02
C VAL A 83 -11.55 1.73 4.52
N LEU A 84 -12.37 2.71 4.87
CA LEU A 84 -12.86 2.95 6.22
C LEU A 84 -14.36 2.72 6.26
N SER A 85 -14.80 1.83 7.14
CA SER A 85 -16.22 1.50 7.35
C SER A 85 -16.60 1.64 8.82
N LEU A 86 -17.84 2.04 9.08
CA LEU A 86 -18.47 1.96 10.38
C LEU A 86 -19.20 0.62 10.51
N VAL A 87 -18.90 -0.12 11.58
CA VAL A 87 -19.67 -1.31 11.98
C VAL A 87 -20.39 -0.96 13.28
N ARG A 88 -21.72 -0.96 13.24
CA ARG A 88 -22.58 -0.63 14.39
C ARG A 88 -23.89 -1.41 14.30
N ASP A 89 -24.35 -1.96 15.43
CA ASP A 89 -25.61 -2.72 15.51
C ASP A 89 -25.71 -3.86 14.46
N GLY A 90 -24.58 -4.53 14.18
CA GLY A 90 -24.50 -5.60 13.18
C GLY A 90 -24.63 -5.12 11.72
N ARG A 91 -24.54 -3.81 11.47
CA ARG A 91 -24.59 -3.21 10.13
C ARG A 91 -23.26 -2.57 9.78
N ARG A 92 -22.86 -2.72 8.51
CA ARG A 92 -21.69 -2.06 7.92
C ARG A 92 -22.12 -0.89 7.04
N GLN A 93 -21.44 0.23 7.17
CA GLN A 93 -21.51 1.37 6.26
C GLN A 93 -20.11 1.81 5.86
N ASP A 94 -19.82 1.85 4.57
CA ASP A 94 -18.58 2.45 4.09
C ASP A 94 -18.63 3.97 4.27
N LEU A 95 -17.65 4.50 5.00
CA LEU A 95 -17.51 5.94 5.24
C LEU A 95 -16.61 6.56 4.18
N LYS A 96 -15.49 5.91 3.85
CA LYS A 96 -14.53 6.42 2.88
C LYS A 96 -13.78 5.31 2.16
N ARG A 97 -13.60 5.52 0.85
CA ARG A 97 -12.75 4.70 -0.02
C ARG A 97 -11.76 5.62 -0.72
N ILE A 98 -10.48 5.29 -0.63
CA ILE A 98 -9.41 6.02 -1.31
C ILE A 98 -8.90 5.12 -2.42
N ARG A 99 -9.17 5.56 -3.66
CA ARG A 99 -8.84 4.82 -4.87
C ARG A 99 -7.37 4.91 -5.22
N TRP A 100 -6.87 3.83 -5.83
CA TRP A 100 -5.65 3.88 -6.62
C TRP A 100 -5.75 5.04 -7.63
N PRO A 101 -4.70 5.86 -7.84
CA PRO A 101 -3.31 5.64 -7.44
C PRO A 101 -2.90 6.17 -6.05
N ASN A 102 -3.83 6.62 -5.20
CA ASN A 102 -3.52 7.20 -3.89
C ASN A 102 -3.34 6.12 -2.82
N SER A 103 -2.27 5.33 -2.94
CA SER A 103 -2.00 4.21 -2.03
C SER A 103 -0.94 4.57 -0.99
N LEU A 104 -1.28 4.42 0.30
CA LEU A 104 -0.30 4.54 1.38
C LEU A 104 0.70 3.38 1.37
N GLY A 105 0.27 2.18 0.96
CA GLY A 105 1.17 1.04 0.82
C GLY A 105 2.21 1.27 -0.29
N HIS A 106 1.80 1.77 -1.45
CA HIS A 106 2.74 2.13 -2.53
C HIS A 106 3.65 3.30 -2.16
N PHE A 107 3.14 4.31 -1.46
CA PHE A 107 3.95 5.38 -0.91
C PHE A 107 5.06 4.83 -0.01
N TYR A 108 4.68 4.00 0.97
CA TYR A 108 5.62 3.44 1.95
C TYR A 108 6.63 2.48 1.29
N SER A 109 6.16 1.65 0.34
CA SER A 109 7.01 0.71 -0.40
C SER A 109 7.99 1.43 -1.34
N ALA A 110 7.58 2.50 -2.02
CA ALA A 110 8.48 3.28 -2.87
C ALA A 110 9.65 3.88 -2.06
N PHE A 111 9.37 4.41 -0.86
CA PHE A 111 10.42 4.90 0.05
C PHE A 111 11.24 3.78 0.70
N THR A 112 10.66 2.58 0.87
CA THR A 112 11.41 1.38 1.28
C THR A 112 12.50 1.07 0.26
N GLY A 113 12.15 1.08 -1.04
CA GLY A 113 13.11 0.96 -2.13
C GLY A 113 14.10 2.12 -2.20
N TYR A 114 13.63 3.36 -1.99
CA TYR A 114 14.48 4.56 -1.97
C TYR A 114 15.58 4.51 -0.88
N LEU A 115 15.26 3.89 0.24
CA LEU A 115 16.17 3.62 1.34
C LEU A 115 16.92 2.29 1.17
N GLY A 116 17.00 1.76 -0.05
CA GLY A 116 17.82 0.58 -0.39
C GLY A 116 17.35 -0.73 0.24
N PHE A 117 16.12 -0.78 0.78
CA PHE A 117 15.53 -2.02 1.26
C PHE A 117 14.73 -2.70 0.15
N ARG A 118 14.55 -4.02 0.26
CA ARG A 118 13.72 -4.78 -0.69
C ARG A 118 12.27 -4.35 -0.57
N MET A 119 11.66 -3.91 -1.66
CA MET A 119 10.23 -3.59 -1.69
C MET A 119 9.38 -4.87 -1.53
N LEU A 120 8.19 -4.75 -0.95
CA LEU A 120 7.22 -5.82 -0.66
C LEU A 120 7.66 -6.82 0.42
N GLU A 121 8.83 -6.62 1.02
CA GLU A 121 9.38 -7.44 2.09
C GLU A 121 10.10 -6.60 3.16
N GLY A 122 10.71 -5.47 2.79
CA GLY A 122 11.59 -4.68 3.63
C GLY A 122 10.93 -3.50 4.34
N GLU A 123 9.62 -3.32 4.20
CA GLU A 123 8.87 -2.20 4.80
C GLU A 123 9.07 -2.17 6.32
N TYR A 124 9.12 -3.33 6.98
CA TYR A 124 9.39 -3.42 8.41
C TYR A 124 10.80 -2.96 8.79
N LYS A 125 11.79 -3.08 7.89
CA LYS A 125 13.16 -2.58 8.12
C LYS A 125 13.19 -1.06 8.04
N MET A 126 12.46 -0.49 7.09
CA MET A 126 12.30 0.97 6.99
C MET A 126 11.58 1.53 8.22
N MET A 127 10.53 0.85 8.68
CA MET A 127 9.84 1.17 9.93
C MET A 127 10.79 1.06 11.14
N GLY A 128 11.62 0.01 11.20
CA GLY A 128 12.62 -0.16 12.24
C GLY A 128 13.75 0.88 12.22
N LEU A 129 14.02 1.48 11.06
CA LEU A 129 15.01 2.56 10.91
C LEU A 129 14.46 3.91 11.39
N ALA A 130 13.16 4.13 11.28
CA ALA A 130 12.51 5.41 11.56
C ALA A 130 12.79 5.99 12.96
N PRO A 131 12.82 5.21 14.08
CA PRO A 131 13.08 5.73 15.42
C PRO A 131 14.50 6.29 15.63
N TYR A 132 15.44 6.00 14.73
CA TYR A 132 16.82 6.48 14.82
C TYR A 132 17.02 7.87 14.19
N GLY A 133 15.99 8.44 13.57
CA GLY A 133 16.03 9.75 12.93
C GLY A 133 15.09 10.77 13.57
N ALA A 134 15.14 12.00 13.06
CA ALA A 134 14.16 13.05 13.38
C ALA A 134 13.34 13.38 12.12
N PRO A 135 12.01 13.57 12.21
CA PRO A 135 11.12 13.72 11.05
C PRO A 135 11.18 15.12 10.40
N ARG A 136 12.39 15.61 10.08
CA ARG A 136 12.67 16.96 9.58
C ARG A 136 12.11 17.21 8.17
N LEU A 137 11.88 16.15 7.38
CA LEU A 137 11.34 16.22 6.02
C LEU A 137 9.81 15.99 5.97
N LYS A 138 9.15 15.74 7.12
CA LYS A 138 7.70 15.47 7.16
C LYS A 138 6.91 16.58 6.47
N GLY A 139 7.27 17.84 6.71
CA GLY A 139 6.60 19.00 6.11
C GLY A 139 6.63 18.98 4.58
N VAL A 140 7.82 18.79 3.98
CA VAL A 140 7.95 18.75 2.52
C VAL A 140 7.26 17.52 1.92
N ILE A 141 7.29 16.37 2.61
CA ILE A 141 6.57 15.17 2.17
C ILE A 141 5.06 15.43 2.15
N LEU A 142 4.50 16.02 3.20
CA LEU A 142 3.06 16.30 3.29
C LEU A 142 2.61 17.44 2.35
N ASP A 143 3.51 18.35 1.98
CA ASP A 143 3.20 19.42 1.03
C ASP A 143 3.28 18.95 -0.43
N ARG A 144 4.28 18.14 -0.78
CA ARG A 144 4.61 17.82 -2.18
C ARG A 144 4.25 16.41 -2.61
N ILE A 145 4.29 15.43 -1.70
CA ILE A 145 4.24 14.00 -2.06
C ILE A 145 2.95 13.34 -1.57
N LEU A 146 2.69 13.35 -0.26
CA LEU A 146 1.50 12.76 0.36
C LEU A 146 0.65 13.87 0.97
N ARG A 147 -0.16 14.52 0.13
CA ARG A 147 -0.97 15.67 0.53
C ARG A 147 -2.18 15.22 1.31
N LEU A 148 -2.34 15.72 2.54
CA LEU A 148 -3.57 15.50 3.29
C LEU A 148 -4.68 16.36 2.68
N GLU A 149 -5.86 15.78 2.52
CA GLU A 149 -7.05 16.49 2.05
C GLU A 149 -8.06 16.58 3.20
N ASP A 150 -9.00 17.51 3.06
CA ASP A 150 -10.10 17.66 4.00
C ASP A 150 -10.94 16.37 4.08
N GLN A 151 -11.75 16.29 5.14
CA GLN A 151 -12.66 15.18 5.36
C GLN A 151 -11.94 13.81 5.37
N GLY A 152 -10.74 13.74 5.96
CA GLY A 152 -9.98 12.50 6.10
C GLY A 152 -9.42 11.95 4.79
N GLY A 153 -9.33 12.76 3.73
CA GLY A 153 -8.71 12.36 2.46
C GLY A 153 -7.19 12.48 2.47
N TYR A 154 -6.55 11.89 1.46
CA TYR A 154 -5.17 12.20 1.10
C TYR A 154 -4.95 11.88 -0.38
N ARG A 155 -3.94 12.52 -0.96
CA ARG A 155 -3.55 12.37 -2.37
C ARG A 155 -2.05 12.12 -2.47
N LEU A 156 -1.70 11.11 -3.25
CA LEU A 156 -0.30 10.80 -3.58
C LEU A 156 0.06 11.45 -4.91
N ASP A 157 1.17 12.18 -4.94
CA ASP A 157 1.75 12.67 -6.18
C ASP A 157 2.61 11.58 -6.83
N THR A 158 2.01 10.79 -7.71
CA THR A 158 2.69 9.67 -8.37
C THR A 158 3.73 10.10 -9.40
N THR A 159 3.81 11.39 -9.73
CA THR A 159 4.90 11.90 -10.59
C THR A 159 6.22 12.01 -9.84
N ILE A 160 6.15 12.18 -8.51
CA ILE A 160 7.30 12.25 -7.60
C ILE A 160 7.51 10.90 -6.90
N CYS A 161 6.44 10.30 -6.39
CA CYS A 161 6.45 8.98 -5.75
C CYS A 161 5.89 7.92 -6.70
N ASP A 162 6.71 7.52 -7.67
CA ASP A 162 6.35 6.51 -8.66
C ASP A 162 6.76 5.10 -8.17
N TYR A 163 5.78 4.36 -7.66
CA TYR A 163 5.96 3.00 -7.19
C TYR A 163 6.43 2.02 -8.28
N HIS A 164 5.97 2.18 -9.53
CA HIS A 164 6.33 1.26 -10.60
C HIS A 164 7.77 1.46 -11.05
N ARG A 165 8.25 2.71 -11.13
CA ARG A 165 9.67 2.98 -11.36
C ARG A 165 10.53 2.53 -10.19
N ALA A 166 10.06 2.69 -8.95
CA ALA A 166 10.76 2.23 -7.76
C ALA A 166 11.01 0.71 -7.79
N LEU A 167 10.04 -0.10 -8.27
CA LEU A 167 10.22 -1.55 -8.46
C LEU A 167 11.33 -1.90 -9.46
N GLU A 168 11.71 -0.97 -10.32
CA GLU A 168 12.81 -1.09 -11.29
C GLU A 168 14.12 -0.46 -10.76
N GLY A 169 14.13 0.03 -9.51
CA GLY A 169 15.27 0.72 -8.92
C GLY A 169 15.50 2.12 -9.49
N SER A 170 14.49 2.73 -10.12
CA SER A 170 14.56 4.07 -10.69
C SER A 170 13.66 5.04 -9.93
N PHE A 171 14.16 6.26 -9.70
CA PHE A 171 13.43 7.30 -8.98
C PHE A 171 13.43 8.61 -9.77
N PRO A 172 12.34 9.39 -9.74
CA PRO A 172 12.32 10.73 -10.33
C PRO A 172 13.38 11.64 -9.70
N ALA A 173 14.05 12.45 -10.53
CA ALA A 173 15.06 13.40 -10.05
C ALA A 173 14.51 14.41 -9.04
N GLU A 174 13.24 14.77 -9.15
CA GLU A 174 12.56 15.65 -8.21
C GLU A 174 12.48 15.04 -6.80
N LEU A 175 12.30 13.72 -6.67
CA LEU A 175 12.32 13.06 -5.37
C LEU A 175 13.67 13.29 -4.68
N THR A 176 14.76 13.05 -5.40
CA THR A 176 16.13 13.30 -4.90
C THR A 176 16.36 14.77 -4.52
N ALA A 177 15.81 15.71 -5.30
CA ALA A 177 15.91 17.13 -4.98
C ALA A 177 15.16 17.51 -3.70
N LEU A 178 14.07 16.82 -3.37
CA LEU A 178 13.25 17.09 -2.18
C LEU A 178 13.80 16.44 -0.90
N VAL A 179 14.31 15.21 -1.00
CA VAL A 179 14.63 14.39 0.18
C VAL A 179 16.10 13.97 0.31
N GLY A 180 16.95 14.37 -0.64
CA GLY A 180 18.34 13.92 -0.71
C GLY A 180 18.48 12.61 -1.52
N PRO A 181 19.71 12.12 -1.73
CA PRO A 181 19.98 10.95 -2.58
C PRO A 181 19.39 9.64 -2.02
N PRO A 182 19.12 8.64 -2.88
CA PRO A 182 18.73 7.31 -2.43
C PRO A 182 19.90 6.59 -1.76
N ARG A 183 19.59 5.70 -0.81
CA ARG A 183 20.58 4.84 -0.14
C ARG A 183 20.85 3.60 -0.99
N ALA A 184 22.10 3.25 -1.21
CA ALA A 184 22.43 1.95 -1.82
C ALA A 184 22.18 0.79 -0.82
N PRO A 185 21.83 -0.44 -1.25
CA PRO A 185 21.44 -1.53 -0.34
C PRO A 185 22.46 -1.84 0.76
N ASP A 186 23.76 -1.83 0.43
CA ASP A 186 24.86 -2.14 1.36
C ASP A 186 25.47 -0.91 2.04
N GLU A 187 24.93 0.28 1.77
CA GLU A 187 25.45 1.54 2.32
C GLU A 187 24.95 1.76 3.76
N THR A 188 25.84 2.10 4.67
CA THR A 188 25.45 2.52 6.02
C THR A 188 24.52 3.75 5.95
N PRO A 189 23.33 3.72 6.60
CA PRO A 189 22.43 4.87 6.60
C PRO A 189 23.11 6.15 7.12
N THR A 190 22.98 7.24 6.36
CA THR A 190 23.44 8.58 6.76
C THR A 190 22.39 9.26 7.64
N GLU A 191 22.72 10.37 8.30
CA GLU A 191 21.73 11.17 9.03
C GLU A 191 20.54 11.59 8.14
N GLY A 192 20.79 11.87 6.86
CA GLY A 192 19.75 12.16 5.87
C GLY A 192 18.81 10.96 5.65
N HIS A 193 19.36 9.75 5.51
CA HIS A 193 18.56 8.52 5.38
C HIS A 193 17.72 8.24 6.64
N LEU A 194 18.29 8.46 7.83
CA LEU A 194 17.56 8.31 9.10
C LEU A 194 16.43 9.35 9.20
N ALA A 195 16.71 10.61 8.88
CA ALA A 195 15.71 11.67 8.89
C ALA A 195 14.60 11.41 7.86
N LEU A 196 14.93 10.85 6.70
CA LEU A 196 13.96 10.45 5.68
C LEU A 196 13.05 9.33 6.19
N ALA A 197 13.61 8.24 6.74
CA ALA A 197 12.82 7.14 7.30
C ALA A 197 11.84 7.65 8.39
N ALA A 198 12.34 8.46 9.32
CA ALA A 198 11.52 9.08 10.37
C ALA A 198 10.40 9.96 9.78
N SER A 199 10.69 10.72 8.73
CA SER A 199 9.75 11.63 8.08
C SER A 199 8.67 10.90 7.29
N VAL A 200 9.03 9.84 6.58
CA VAL A 200 8.09 8.99 5.82
C VAL A 200 7.13 8.29 6.78
N GLN A 201 7.64 7.69 7.85
CA GLN A 201 6.83 7.08 8.90
C GLN A 201 5.85 8.10 9.51
N ALA A 202 6.34 9.28 9.90
CA ALA A 202 5.50 10.31 10.50
C ALA A 202 4.47 10.93 9.54
N ALA A 203 4.74 10.93 8.22
CA ALA A 203 3.78 11.35 7.20
C ALA A 203 2.71 10.27 6.94
N PHE A 204 3.13 9.00 6.90
CA PHE A 204 2.24 7.84 6.79
C PHE A 204 1.25 7.79 7.96
N GLU A 205 1.74 7.95 9.20
CA GLU A 205 0.91 8.04 10.41
C GLU A 205 -0.02 9.26 10.38
N ALA A 206 0.44 10.40 9.89
CA ALA A 206 -0.39 11.60 9.78
C ALA A 206 -1.58 11.39 8.83
N ALA A 207 -1.40 10.67 7.72
CA ALA A 207 -2.48 10.33 6.81
C ALA A 207 -3.53 9.39 7.47
N GLN A 208 -3.07 8.41 8.23
CA GLN A 208 -3.96 7.53 9.01
C GLN A 208 -4.73 8.31 10.07
N GLN A 209 -4.04 9.18 10.81
CA GLN A 209 -4.65 10.03 11.82
C GLN A 209 -5.68 10.98 11.22
N ASN A 210 -5.41 11.58 10.05
CA ASN A 210 -6.37 12.42 9.33
C ASN A 210 -7.65 11.66 9.00
N LEU A 211 -7.51 10.45 8.44
CA LEU A 211 -8.64 9.59 8.08
C LEU A 211 -9.45 9.13 9.31
N LEU A 212 -8.77 8.67 10.36
CA LEU A 212 -9.41 8.18 11.58
C LEU A 212 -10.07 9.30 12.38
N ALA A 213 -9.44 10.48 12.49
CA ALA A 213 -10.02 11.63 13.16
C ALA A 213 -11.33 12.06 12.47
N TRP A 214 -11.33 12.11 11.15
CA TRP A 214 -12.56 12.37 10.39
C TRP A 214 -13.60 11.26 10.58
N GLY A 215 -13.20 9.98 10.52
CA GLY A 215 -14.08 8.84 10.75
C GLY A 215 -14.77 8.89 12.11
N LYS A 216 -14.03 9.20 13.18
CA LYS A 216 -14.56 9.38 14.54
C LYS A 216 -15.56 10.53 14.61
N ALA A 217 -15.32 11.62 13.89
CA ALA A 217 -16.28 12.73 13.81
C ALA A 217 -17.59 12.34 13.09
N GLN A 218 -17.55 11.38 12.13
CA GLN A 218 -18.75 10.85 11.48
C GLN A 218 -19.51 9.84 12.35
N ALA A 219 -18.85 9.23 13.34
CA ALA A 219 -19.43 8.22 14.21
C ALA A 219 -19.23 8.56 15.71
N PRO A 220 -19.93 9.58 16.23
CA PRO A 220 -19.86 9.91 17.66
C PRO A 220 -20.21 8.69 18.53
N GLY A 221 -19.48 8.56 19.65
CA GLY A 221 -19.64 7.46 20.60
C GLY A 221 -18.88 6.17 20.24
N ILE A 222 -18.19 6.11 19.10
CA ILE A 222 -17.24 5.02 18.81
C ILE A 222 -15.90 5.30 19.49
N GLU A 223 -15.52 4.44 20.43
CA GLU A 223 -14.20 4.51 21.08
C GLU A 223 -13.12 3.71 20.32
N ARG A 224 -13.54 2.68 19.59
CA ARG A 224 -12.68 1.66 18.94
C ARG A 224 -12.57 1.86 17.43
#